data_AF-A0A2N8R8T6-F1
#
_entry.id   AF-A0A2N8R8T6-F1
#
_cell.length_a   1.000
_cell.length_b   1.000
_cell.length_c   1.000
_cell.angle_alpha   90.00
_cell.angle_beta   90.00
_cell.angle_gamma   90.00
#
_symmetry.space_group_name_H-M   'P 1'
#
loop_
_entity.id
_entity.type
_entity.pdbx_description
1 polymer ?
#
loop_
_entity_poly.entity_id
_entity_poly.type
_entity_poly.pdbx_seq_one_letter_code
_entity_poly.pdbx_strand_id
1 'polypeptide(L)'
;MLEAQFKIVFNGELMPEVPLEVAKSNLATLFKTDLNKVERLFSGQVTTIKSNLSSDQADKYLGALHRAGAKATKEPERLTPALSLMQTEEELAANTAQSTAASMACPKCGHTQTQSSECAACGIIIEKYLARQAQVRDGISQSKSVAASPYAPPSANVGEAMPLYGELKPFSVTGRIGRLRYLAWSLVIMVAAAGLFGVAAVIMAVSSTAGLLCMGLIGIGMLVVSVQIGIQRLHDFGWSGWLILLNLVPFLGSLFPFVMLLMPGSREVNRYGSPPPPNSRSVKVLAALWLVLIVSGLVAALTVPALVGLGNGNSL
;
A
#
# COMPACT_ATOMS: atom_id res chain seq x y z
N MET A 1 19.27 -41.26 -6.56
CA MET A 1 18.45 -42.00 -5.57
C MET A 1 17.10 -41.32 -5.52
N LEU A 2 15.99 -42.03 -5.74
CA LEU A 2 14.65 -41.46 -5.58
C LEU A 2 14.41 -41.28 -4.08
N GLU A 3 14.40 -40.03 -3.60
CA GLU A 3 14.07 -39.75 -2.21
C GLU A 3 12.61 -40.10 -1.96
N ALA A 4 12.35 -40.98 -0.99
CA ALA A 4 10.99 -41.34 -0.61
C ALA A 4 10.27 -40.11 -0.05
N GLN A 5 9.17 -39.71 -0.68
CA GLN A 5 8.30 -38.64 -0.20
C GLN A 5 7.27 -39.21 0.79
N PHE A 6 7.02 -38.47 1.86
CA PHE A 6 6.08 -38.84 2.92
C PHE A 6 4.96 -37.81 3.01
N LYS A 7 3.77 -38.29 3.38
CA LYS A 7 2.63 -37.45 3.77
C LYS A 7 2.30 -37.68 5.24
N ILE A 8 1.84 -36.62 5.90
CA ILE A 8 1.39 -36.65 7.30
C ILE A 8 -0.13 -36.68 7.33
N VAL A 9 -0.65 -37.73 7.94
CA VAL A 9 -2.08 -37.99 8.05
C VAL A 9 -2.52 -37.81 9.50
N PHE A 10 -3.62 -37.11 9.69
CA PHE A 10 -4.25 -36.88 10.99
C PHE A 10 -5.69 -37.37 10.97
N ASN A 11 -6.06 -38.21 11.93
CA ASN A 11 -7.36 -38.87 12.02
C ASN A 11 -8.24 -38.34 13.16
N GLY A 12 -7.87 -37.21 13.79
CA GLY A 12 -8.63 -36.63 14.89
C GLY A 12 -8.35 -37.24 16.27
N GLU A 13 -7.41 -38.19 16.38
CA GLU A 13 -7.03 -38.78 17.67
C GLU A 13 -6.13 -37.84 18.50
N LEU A 14 -6.40 -37.78 19.80
CA LEU A 14 -5.63 -37.02 20.77
C LEU A 14 -4.56 -37.90 21.43
N MET A 15 -3.48 -37.27 21.88
CA MET A 15 -2.53 -37.92 22.79
C MET A 15 -3.17 -38.10 24.17
N PRO A 16 -2.92 -39.24 24.86
CA PRO A 16 -3.57 -39.55 26.15
C PRO A 16 -3.24 -38.57 27.28
N GLU A 17 -2.20 -37.75 27.12
CA GLU A 17 -1.72 -36.79 28.12
C GLU A 17 -2.32 -35.38 27.98
N VAL A 18 -3.10 -35.10 26.92
CA VAL A 18 -3.58 -33.73 26.62
C VAL A 18 -5.09 -33.70 26.40
N PRO A 19 -5.86 -32.88 27.17
CA PRO A 19 -7.29 -32.75 26.97
C PRO A 19 -7.62 -32.00 25.66
N LEU A 20 -8.79 -32.32 25.07
CA LEU A 20 -9.25 -31.80 23.75
C LEU A 20 -9.12 -30.28 23.63
N GLU A 21 -9.49 -29.53 24.68
CA GLU A 21 -9.46 -28.06 24.66
C GLU A 21 -8.04 -27.48 24.59
N VAL A 22 -7.09 -28.10 25.29
CA VAL A 22 -5.67 -27.68 25.27
C VAL A 22 -5.01 -28.09 23.94
N ALA A 23 -5.38 -29.24 23.39
CA ALA A 23 -4.90 -29.65 22.07
C ALA A 23 -5.36 -28.68 20.96
N LYS A 24 -6.63 -28.24 20.98
CA LYS A 24 -7.16 -27.27 20.01
C LYS A 24 -6.41 -25.93 20.05
N SER A 25 -6.13 -25.39 21.23
CA SER A 25 -5.43 -24.11 21.37
C SER A 25 -3.95 -24.20 20.95
N ASN A 26 -3.27 -25.29 21.30
CA ASN A 26 -1.90 -25.56 20.87
C ASN A 26 -1.79 -25.72 19.35
N LEU A 27 -2.75 -26.41 18.72
CA LEU A 27 -2.80 -26.57 17.26
C LEU A 27 -3.13 -25.26 16.54
N ALA A 28 -4.06 -24.45 17.07
CA ALA A 28 -4.36 -23.12 16.54
C ALA A 28 -3.11 -22.22 16.54
N THR A 29 -2.31 -22.31 17.61
CA THR A 29 -1.04 -21.57 17.73
C THR A 29 0.02 -22.12 16.76
N LEU A 30 0.17 -23.44 16.67
CA LEU A 30 1.16 -24.10 15.80
C LEU A 30 0.90 -23.80 14.31
N PHE A 31 -0.36 -23.80 13.89
CA PHE A 31 -0.77 -23.53 12.50
C PHE A 31 -1.08 -22.06 12.22
N LYS A 32 -0.99 -21.18 13.23
CA LYS A 32 -1.39 -19.75 13.13
C LYS A 32 -2.76 -19.58 12.48
N THR A 33 -3.74 -20.36 12.93
CA THR A 33 -5.06 -20.50 12.30
C THR A 33 -6.18 -20.42 13.34
N ASP A 34 -7.37 -19.98 12.92
CA ASP A 34 -8.56 -19.85 13.79
C ASP A 34 -9.02 -21.18 14.41
N LEU A 35 -9.50 -21.14 15.65
CA LEU A 35 -10.03 -22.31 16.37
C LEU A 35 -11.10 -23.07 15.57
N ASN A 36 -12.00 -22.35 14.88
CA ASN A 36 -13.06 -22.93 14.06
C ASN A 36 -12.54 -23.83 12.90
N LYS A 37 -11.36 -23.55 12.36
CA LYS A 37 -10.75 -24.39 11.30
C LYS A 37 -10.07 -25.61 11.90
N VAL A 38 -9.48 -25.48 13.09
CA VAL A 38 -8.88 -26.60 13.82
C VAL A 38 -9.97 -27.58 14.29
N GLU A 39 -11.14 -27.09 14.71
CA GLU A 39 -12.28 -27.95 15.07
C GLU A 39 -12.75 -28.85 13.94
N ARG A 40 -12.65 -28.38 12.68
CA ARG A 40 -12.97 -29.20 11.51
C ARG A 40 -12.01 -30.38 11.33
N LEU A 41 -10.77 -30.28 11.81
CA LEU A 41 -9.80 -31.40 11.77
C LEU A 41 -10.17 -32.52 12.75
N PHE A 42 -10.96 -32.21 13.78
CA PHE A 42 -11.47 -33.18 14.76
C PHE A 42 -12.84 -33.75 14.38
N SER A 43 -13.34 -33.49 13.16
CA SER A 43 -14.63 -34.00 12.66
C SER A 43 -14.64 -35.51 12.32
N GLY A 44 -13.57 -36.24 12.65
CA GLY A 44 -13.42 -37.68 12.40
C GLY A 44 -13.02 -38.05 10.97
N GLN A 45 -12.83 -37.07 10.08
CA GLN A 45 -12.34 -37.31 8.72
C GLN A 45 -10.81 -37.29 8.67
N VAL A 46 -10.23 -38.34 8.09
CA VAL A 46 -8.79 -38.46 7.85
C VAL A 46 -8.32 -37.32 6.95
N THR A 47 -7.55 -36.39 7.51
CA THR A 47 -7.10 -35.18 6.81
C THR A 47 -5.59 -35.23 6.60
N THR A 48 -5.15 -34.97 5.38
CA THR A 48 -3.72 -34.80 5.07
C THR A 48 -3.30 -33.39 5.44
N ILE A 49 -2.41 -33.25 6.42
CA ILE A 49 -1.93 -31.93 6.88
C ILE A 49 -0.89 -31.38 5.89
N LYS A 50 0.03 -32.24 5.45
CA LYS A 50 1.10 -31.88 4.52
C LYS A 50 1.63 -33.11 3.79
N SER A 51 1.73 -33.03 2.47
CA SER A 51 2.31 -34.05 1.57
C SER A 51 3.66 -33.60 1.02
N ASN A 52 4.37 -34.51 0.34
CA ASN A 52 5.66 -34.27 -0.29
C ASN A 52 6.76 -33.78 0.69
N LEU A 53 6.93 -34.50 1.80
CA LEU A 53 7.98 -34.23 2.79
C LEU A 53 9.12 -35.26 2.68
N SER A 54 10.37 -34.83 2.88
CA SER A 54 11.49 -35.75 3.11
C SER A 54 11.40 -36.39 4.50
N SER A 55 12.08 -37.52 4.72
CA SER A 55 12.04 -38.26 6.00
C SER A 55 12.35 -37.37 7.22
N ASP A 56 13.42 -36.58 7.14
CA ASP A 56 13.84 -35.71 8.25
C ASP A 56 12.84 -34.58 8.54
N GLN A 57 12.17 -34.07 7.49
CA GLN A 57 11.14 -33.05 7.66
C GLN A 57 9.87 -33.65 8.25
N ALA A 58 9.47 -34.84 7.79
CA ALA A 58 8.31 -35.55 8.32
C ALA A 58 8.44 -35.81 9.82
N ASP A 59 9.62 -36.25 10.29
CA ASP A 59 9.87 -36.49 11.71
C ASP A 59 9.82 -35.20 12.56
N LYS A 60 10.31 -34.07 12.04
CA LYS A 60 10.17 -32.76 12.70
C LYS A 60 8.73 -32.32 12.85
N TYR A 61 7.92 -32.51 11.80
CA TYR A 61 6.49 -32.18 11.82
C TYR A 61 5.72 -33.10 12.77
N LEU A 62 6.02 -34.40 12.81
CA LEU A 62 5.44 -35.33 13.78
C LEU A 62 5.74 -34.92 15.23
N GLY A 63 7.00 -34.58 15.54
CA GLY A 63 7.37 -34.12 16.88
C GLY A 63 6.72 -32.79 17.29
N ALA A 64 6.41 -31.91 16.33
CA ALA A 64 5.64 -30.69 16.61
C ALA A 64 4.15 -30.99 16.89
N LEU A 65 3.56 -31.92 16.14
CA LEU A 65 2.16 -32.33 16.30
C LEU A 65 1.91 -33.11 17.60
N HIS A 66 2.81 -34.03 17.95
CA HIS A 66 2.72 -34.79 19.20
C HIS A 66 2.83 -33.87 20.43
N ARG A 67 3.75 -32.89 20.41
CA ARG A 67 3.85 -31.87 21.46
C ARG A 67 2.63 -30.97 21.57
N ALA A 68 1.92 -30.75 20.46
CA ALA A 68 0.66 -30.01 20.44
C ALA A 68 -0.55 -30.86 20.91
N GLY A 69 -0.36 -32.16 21.16
CA GLY A 69 -1.41 -33.08 21.63
C GLY A 69 -2.16 -33.83 20.52
N ALA A 70 -1.71 -33.77 19.27
CA ALA A 70 -2.32 -34.45 18.13
C ALA A 70 -1.58 -35.74 17.76
N LYS A 71 -2.30 -36.86 17.65
CA LYS A 71 -1.73 -38.13 17.19
C LYS A 71 -1.73 -38.16 15.65
N ALA A 72 -0.60 -37.80 15.06
CA ALA A 72 -0.38 -37.85 13.62
C ALA A 72 0.52 -39.03 13.23
N THR A 73 0.27 -39.60 12.04
CA THR A 73 1.01 -40.76 11.49
C THR A 73 1.67 -40.38 10.16
N LYS A 74 2.88 -40.89 9.91
CA LYS A 74 3.55 -40.76 8.61
C LYS A 74 3.20 -41.93 7.70
N GLU A 75 2.76 -41.65 6.48
CA GLU A 75 2.53 -42.64 5.43
C GLU A 75 3.47 -42.37 4.24
N PRO A 76 4.10 -43.41 3.66
CA PRO A 76 4.91 -43.27 2.46
C PRO A 76 4.00 -43.00 1.24
N GLU A 77 4.33 -41.97 0.47
CA GLU A 77 3.60 -41.60 -0.74
C GLU A 77 4.19 -42.37 -1.94
N ARG A 78 3.60 -43.51 -2.29
CA ARG A 78 3.99 -44.25 -3.51
C ARG A 78 3.40 -43.55 -4.73
N LEU A 79 4.27 -43.02 -5.58
CA LEU A 79 3.94 -42.66 -6.96
C LEU A 79 3.49 -43.93 -7.70
N THR A 80 2.18 -44.09 -7.93
CA THR A 80 1.68 -45.12 -8.84
C THR A 80 1.92 -44.66 -10.29
N PRO A 81 2.75 -45.36 -11.09
CA PRO A 81 2.83 -45.09 -12.51
C PRO A 81 1.50 -45.51 -13.15
N ALA A 82 0.94 -44.64 -14.00
CA ALA A 82 -0.24 -44.93 -14.79
C ALA A 82 0.06 -46.09 -15.75
N LEU A 83 -0.45 -47.28 -15.44
CA LEU A 83 -0.52 -48.40 -16.36
C LEU A 83 -1.57 -48.09 -17.43
N SER A 84 -1.12 -47.87 -18.66
CA SER A 84 -1.98 -47.84 -19.85
C SER A 84 -2.42 -49.26 -20.17
N LEU A 85 -3.72 -49.52 -20.07
CA LEU A 85 -4.37 -50.74 -20.56
C LEU A 85 -5.19 -50.37 -21.80
N MET A 86 -4.83 -50.97 -22.94
CA MET A 86 -5.70 -51.01 -24.13
C MET A 86 -6.93 -51.87 -23.79
N GLN A 87 -8.12 -51.28 -23.85
CA GLN A 87 -9.37 -52.02 -23.73
C GLN A 87 -9.70 -52.72 -25.06
N THR A 88 -9.98 -54.02 -25.01
CA THR A 88 -10.44 -54.84 -26.14
C THR A 88 -11.94 -54.65 -26.42
N GLU A 89 -12.32 -54.93 -27.66
CA GLU A 89 -13.59 -54.58 -28.33
C GLU A 89 -14.88 -55.12 -27.68
N GLU A 90 -14.79 -55.95 -26.64
CA GLU A 90 -15.93 -56.56 -25.96
C GLU A 90 -16.67 -55.62 -25.00
N GLU A 91 -16.01 -54.57 -24.47
CA GLU A 91 -16.67 -53.58 -23.61
C GLU A 91 -17.53 -52.55 -24.38
N LEU A 92 -17.37 -52.47 -25.71
CA LEU A 92 -18.11 -51.51 -26.55
C LEU A 92 -19.59 -51.90 -26.72
N ALA A 93 -19.92 -53.19 -26.59
CA ALA A 93 -21.28 -53.67 -26.82
C ALA A 93 -22.24 -53.39 -25.64
N ALA A 94 -21.73 -53.24 -24.41
CA ALA A 94 -22.58 -53.04 -23.23
C ALA A 94 -22.99 -51.57 -23.00
N ASN A 95 -22.25 -50.59 -23.53
CA ASN A 95 -22.55 -49.16 -23.36
C ASN A 95 -23.52 -48.59 -24.40
N THR A 96 -23.96 -49.39 -25.37
CA THR A 96 -24.78 -48.89 -26.49
C THR A 96 -26.28 -48.80 -26.17
N ALA A 97 -26.71 -49.18 -24.96
CA ALA A 97 -28.13 -49.14 -24.54
C ALA A 97 -28.53 -47.94 -23.66
N GLN A 98 -27.65 -46.96 -23.42
CA GLN A 98 -27.94 -45.73 -22.65
C GLN A 98 -27.38 -44.48 -23.36
N SER A 99 -27.83 -44.22 -24.59
CA SER A 99 -27.51 -42.98 -25.30
C SER A 99 -28.72 -42.42 -26.06
N THR A 100 -29.71 -41.99 -25.29
CA THR A 100 -30.61 -40.88 -25.69
C THR A 100 -30.76 -39.88 -24.54
N ALA A 101 -29.70 -39.71 -23.74
CA ALA A 101 -29.64 -38.65 -22.73
C ALA A 101 -28.83 -37.48 -23.30
N ALA A 102 -29.46 -36.31 -23.44
CA ALA A 102 -28.78 -35.11 -23.89
C ALA A 102 -27.58 -34.80 -22.98
N SER A 103 -26.39 -34.67 -23.57
CA SER A 103 -25.17 -34.28 -22.86
C SER A 103 -25.18 -32.78 -22.58
N MET A 104 -24.82 -32.37 -21.37
CA MET A 104 -24.66 -30.96 -20.97
C MET A 104 -23.29 -30.71 -20.35
N ALA A 105 -22.77 -29.50 -20.54
CA ALA A 105 -21.53 -29.06 -19.89
C ALA A 105 -21.82 -28.35 -18.56
N CYS A 106 -21.05 -28.68 -17.53
CA CYS A 106 -21.18 -28.04 -16.22
C CYS A 106 -20.73 -26.57 -16.28
N PRO A 107 -21.55 -25.59 -15.86
CA PRO A 107 -21.22 -24.17 -15.92
C PRO A 107 -20.13 -23.71 -14.94
N LYS A 108 -19.68 -24.57 -14.02
CA LYS A 108 -18.62 -24.24 -13.05
C LYS A 108 -17.25 -24.78 -13.43
N CYS A 109 -17.19 -26.02 -13.94
CA CYS A 109 -15.93 -26.71 -14.21
C CYS A 109 -15.74 -27.12 -15.67
N GLY A 110 -16.75 -26.97 -16.52
CA GLY A 110 -16.68 -27.31 -17.94
C GLY A 110 -16.77 -28.82 -18.25
N HIS A 111 -16.95 -29.67 -17.25
CA HIS A 111 -17.07 -31.13 -17.45
C HIS A 111 -18.37 -31.47 -18.19
N THR A 112 -18.26 -32.27 -19.26
CA THR A 112 -19.40 -32.74 -20.06
C THR A 112 -19.96 -34.02 -19.45
N GLN A 113 -21.24 -34.02 -19.14
CA GLN A 113 -21.94 -35.14 -18.50
C GLN A 113 -23.34 -35.30 -19.09
N THR A 114 -23.99 -36.43 -18.82
CA THR A 114 -25.42 -36.60 -19.11
C THR A 114 -26.25 -35.66 -18.22
N GLN A 115 -27.42 -35.24 -18.70
CA GLN A 115 -28.29 -34.32 -17.94
C GLN A 115 -28.65 -34.91 -16.57
N SER A 116 -28.13 -34.28 -15.50
CA SER A 116 -28.37 -34.66 -14.11
C SER A 116 -28.45 -33.41 -13.22
N SER A 117 -29.11 -33.53 -12.07
CA SER A 117 -29.25 -32.43 -11.11
C SER A 117 -27.93 -32.05 -10.45
N GLU A 118 -26.96 -32.98 -10.40
CA GLU A 118 -25.63 -32.78 -9.81
C GLU A 118 -24.48 -33.03 -10.79
N CYS A 119 -23.38 -32.30 -10.61
CA CYS A 119 -22.19 -32.46 -11.42
C CYS A 119 -21.31 -33.61 -10.93
N ALA A 120 -21.02 -34.58 -11.79
CA ALA A 120 -20.19 -35.75 -11.46
C ALA A 120 -18.73 -35.41 -11.13
N ALA A 121 -18.19 -34.30 -11.67
CA ALA A 121 -16.81 -33.90 -11.44
C ALA A 121 -16.62 -32.94 -10.25
N CYS A 122 -17.49 -31.93 -10.10
CA CYS A 122 -17.30 -30.87 -9.10
C CYS A 122 -18.38 -30.84 -8.00
N GLY A 123 -19.35 -31.77 -8.04
CA GLY A 123 -20.34 -31.99 -6.97
C GLY A 123 -21.35 -30.86 -6.76
N ILE A 124 -21.53 -29.95 -7.72
CA ILE A 124 -22.55 -28.89 -7.60
C ILE A 124 -23.91 -29.35 -8.08
N ILE A 125 -24.96 -28.82 -7.46
CA ILE A 125 -26.33 -28.91 -8.00
C ILE A 125 -26.48 -27.84 -9.09
N ILE A 126 -26.61 -28.25 -10.35
CA ILE A 126 -26.50 -27.35 -11.52
C ILE A 126 -27.59 -26.28 -11.53
N GLU A 127 -28.83 -26.66 -11.24
CA GLU A 127 -29.98 -25.74 -11.18
C GLU A 127 -29.79 -24.66 -10.10
N LYS A 128 -29.37 -25.07 -8.90
CA LYS A 128 -29.13 -24.16 -7.77
C LYS A 128 -27.97 -23.21 -8.05
N TYR A 129 -26.96 -23.67 -8.78
CA TYR A 129 -25.82 -22.86 -9.19
C TYR A 129 -26.21 -21.81 -10.24
N LEU A 130 -27.01 -22.19 -11.25
CA LEU A 130 -27.52 -21.27 -12.26
C LEU A 130 -28.47 -20.23 -11.66
N ALA A 131 -29.36 -20.62 -10.75
CA ALA A 131 -30.24 -19.70 -10.02
C ALA A 131 -29.44 -18.67 -9.21
N ARG A 132 -28.33 -19.09 -8.58
CA ARG A 132 -27.43 -18.18 -7.86
C ARG A 132 -26.66 -17.26 -8.80
N GLN A 133 -26.20 -17.73 -9.96
CA GLN A 133 -25.56 -16.86 -10.96
C GLN A 133 -26.53 -15.81 -11.52
N ALA A 134 -27.81 -16.16 -11.75
CA ALA A 134 -28.83 -15.22 -12.18
C ALA A 134 -29.09 -14.14 -11.11
N GLN A 135 -29.22 -14.52 -9.84
CA GLN A 135 -29.38 -13.56 -8.73
C GLN A 135 -28.19 -12.60 -8.60
N VAL A 136 -26.96 -13.07 -8.81
CA VAL A 136 -25.76 -12.21 -8.78
C VAL A 136 -25.75 -11.25 -9.97
N ARG A 137 -26.13 -11.72 -11.17
CA ARG A 137 -26.23 -10.88 -12.37
C ARG A 137 -27.30 -9.79 -12.21
N ASP A 138 -28.43 -10.12 -11.60
CA ASP A 138 -29.52 -9.18 -11.35
C ASP A 138 -29.20 -8.24 -10.16
N GLY A 139 -28.43 -8.71 -9.18
CA GLY A 139 -27.88 -7.91 -8.07
C GLY A 139 -26.89 -6.82 -8.52
N ILE A 140 -26.13 -7.06 -9.59
CA ILE A 140 -25.26 -6.04 -10.21
C ILE A 140 -26.11 -4.91 -10.84
N SER A 141 -27.31 -5.21 -11.32
CA SER A 141 -28.24 -4.20 -11.87
C SER A 141 -29.04 -3.47 -10.78
N GLN A 142 -29.32 -4.11 -9.64
CA GLN A 142 -30.01 -3.48 -8.49
C GLN A 142 -29.08 -2.65 -7.59
N SER A 143 -27.75 -2.75 -7.70
CA SER A 143 -26.83 -1.86 -6.98
C SER A 143 -27.01 -0.38 -7.32
N LYS A 144 -27.71 -0.04 -8.41
CA LYS A 144 -28.04 1.36 -8.75
C LYS A 144 -29.30 1.89 -8.05
N SER A 145 -30.07 1.06 -7.35
CA SER A 145 -31.35 1.44 -6.72
C SER A 145 -31.42 1.23 -5.20
N VAL A 146 -30.31 0.95 -4.52
CA VAL A 146 -30.29 0.74 -3.04
C VAL A 146 -30.47 2.05 -2.24
N ALA A 147 -30.74 3.18 -2.89
CA ALA A 147 -31.06 4.44 -2.20
C ALA A 147 -32.47 4.49 -1.55
N ALA A 148 -33.26 3.40 -1.59
CA ALA A 148 -34.70 3.45 -1.26
C ALA A 148 -35.11 2.72 0.05
N SER A 149 -34.21 2.48 1.00
CA SER A 149 -34.59 2.01 2.36
C SER A 149 -34.37 3.12 3.39
N PRO A 150 -35.40 3.55 4.16
CA PRO A 150 -35.30 4.61 5.17
C PRO A 150 -34.29 4.35 6.30
N TYR A 151 -33.82 3.11 6.47
CA TYR A 151 -32.83 2.71 7.46
C TYR A 151 -31.55 2.14 6.84
N ALA A 152 -31.30 2.39 5.55
CA ALA A 152 -30.04 1.99 4.94
C ALA A 152 -28.87 2.75 5.59
N PRO A 153 -27.86 2.07 6.15
CA PRO A 153 -26.67 2.75 6.63
C PRO A 153 -25.98 3.45 5.44
N PRO A 154 -25.40 4.65 5.64
CA PRO A 154 -24.70 5.35 4.58
C PRO A 154 -23.56 4.47 4.07
N SER A 155 -23.59 4.09 2.79
CA SER A 155 -22.49 3.38 2.16
C SER A 155 -21.38 4.38 1.88
N ALA A 156 -20.31 4.33 2.68
CA ALA A 156 -19.06 4.98 2.32
C ALA A 156 -18.49 4.24 1.11
N ASN A 157 -18.21 4.95 0.03
CA ASN A 157 -17.53 4.38 -1.14
C ASN A 157 -16.06 4.11 -0.76
N VAL A 158 -15.79 2.99 -0.08
CA VAL A 158 -14.44 2.58 0.34
C VAL A 158 -13.59 2.09 -0.86
N GLY A 159 -14.17 2.07 -2.07
CA GLY A 159 -13.57 1.53 -3.29
C GLY A 159 -12.82 2.54 -4.15
N GLU A 160 -12.91 3.84 -3.89
CA GLU A 160 -12.06 4.82 -4.59
C GLU A 160 -10.64 4.74 -4.01
N ALA A 161 -9.81 3.92 -4.66
CA ALA A 161 -8.38 3.89 -4.43
C ALA A 161 -7.85 5.31 -4.64
N MET A 162 -7.56 6.01 -3.53
CA MET A 162 -6.97 7.34 -3.59
C MET A 162 -5.71 7.28 -4.46
N PRO A 163 -5.49 8.28 -5.33
CA PRO A 163 -4.37 8.25 -6.25
C PRO A 163 -3.06 8.11 -5.46
N LEU A 164 -2.16 7.26 -5.92
CA LEU A 164 -0.91 6.95 -5.21
C LEU A 164 -0.07 8.22 -4.94
N TYR A 165 -0.20 9.23 -5.81
CA TYR A 165 0.45 10.52 -5.67
C TYR A 165 -0.55 11.67 -5.84
N GLY A 166 -0.33 12.75 -5.10
CA GLY A 166 -1.09 13.99 -5.23
C GLY A 166 -0.66 14.81 -6.45
N GLU A 167 -1.60 15.53 -7.05
CA GLU A 167 -1.32 16.48 -8.13
C GLU A 167 -0.56 17.72 -7.59
N LEU A 168 0.40 18.23 -8.37
CA LEU A 168 1.20 19.39 -7.99
C LEU A 168 0.51 20.69 -8.42
N LYS A 169 0.11 21.51 -7.44
CA LYS A 169 -0.54 22.81 -7.68
C LYS A 169 0.31 23.94 -7.08
N PRO A 170 1.35 24.43 -7.78
CA PRO A 170 2.34 25.33 -7.20
C PRO A 170 1.78 26.67 -6.70
N PHE A 171 0.68 27.16 -7.29
CA PHE A 171 0.02 28.42 -6.90
C PHE A 171 -1.28 28.22 -6.10
N SER A 172 -1.47 27.03 -5.52
CA SER A 172 -2.63 26.73 -4.68
C SER A 172 -2.26 26.76 -3.20
N VAL A 173 -3.27 26.93 -2.34
CA VAL A 173 -3.14 26.64 -0.90
C VAL A 173 -3.44 25.18 -0.58
N THR A 174 -3.95 24.42 -1.56
CA THR A 174 -4.27 22.99 -1.44
C THR A 174 -3.14 22.13 -2.00
N GLY A 175 -2.95 20.96 -1.41
CA GLY A 175 -1.90 20.02 -1.81
C GLY A 175 -0.71 20.00 -0.85
N ARG A 176 0.30 19.21 -1.24
CA ARG A 176 1.48 18.88 -0.44
C ARG A 176 2.75 19.05 -1.25
N ILE A 177 3.76 19.67 -0.66
CA ILE A 177 5.11 19.74 -1.25
C ILE A 177 6.16 19.18 -0.30
N GLY A 178 7.00 18.29 -0.84
CA GLY A 178 8.13 17.74 -0.10
C GLY A 178 9.26 18.75 0.08
N ARG A 179 10.16 18.49 1.04
CA ARG A 179 11.31 19.35 1.38
C ARG A 179 12.21 19.74 0.20
N LEU A 180 12.45 18.83 -0.75
CA LEU A 180 13.30 19.10 -1.92
C LEU A 180 12.64 20.09 -2.89
N ARG A 181 11.33 19.96 -3.12
CA ARG A 181 10.58 20.93 -3.92
C ARG A 181 10.52 22.27 -3.21
N TYR A 182 10.27 22.27 -1.90
CA TYR A 182 10.31 23.49 -1.09
C TYR A 182 11.64 24.24 -1.28
N LEU A 183 12.78 23.57 -1.10
CA LEU A 183 14.11 24.15 -1.36
C LEU A 183 14.27 24.68 -2.79
N ALA A 184 13.91 23.89 -3.79
CA ALA A 184 14.07 24.28 -5.20
C ALA A 184 13.22 25.51 -5.54
N TRP A 185 11.98 25.58 -5.08
CA TRP A 185 11.10 26.72 -5.32
C TRP A 185 11.50 27.95 -4.50
N SER A 186 12.05 27.78 -3.29
CA SER A 186 12.64 28.90 -2.54
C SER A 186 13.76 29.59 -3.30
N LEU A 187 14.63 28.82 -3.98
CA LEU A 187 15.66 29.36 -4.85
C LEU A 187 15.05 30.11 -6.05
N VAL A 188 14.06 29.52 -6.73
CA VAL A 188 13.39 30.16 -7.87
C VAL A 188 12.75 31.49 -7.45
N ILE A 189 12.06 31.51 -6.31
CA ILE A 189 11.49 32.73 -5.73
C ILE A 189 12.59 33.75 -5.39
N MET A 190 13.71 33.32 -4.78
CA MET A 190 14.81 34.23 -4.45
C MET A 190 15.41 34.87 -5.72
N VAL A 191 15.70 34.08 -6.76
CA VAL A 191 16.28 34.59 -8.01
C VAL A 191 15.30 35.51 -8.73
N ALA A 192 14.01 35.13 -8.79
CA ALA A 192 12.97 35.99 -9.36
C ALA A 192 12.83 37.30 -8.58
N ALA A 193 12.87 37.24 -7.25
CA ALA A 193 12.81 38.42 -6.38
C ALA A 193 14.01 39.33 -6.64
N ALA A 194 15.23 38.79 -6.67
CA ALA A 194 16.44 39.57 -6.91
C ALA A 194 16.38 40.31 -8.26
N GLY A 195 15.91 39.65 -9.33
CA GLY A 195 15.72 40.28 -10.63
C GLY A 195 14.65 41.38 -10.61
N LEU A 196 13.46 41.09 -10.08
CA LEU A 196 12.35 42.03 -10.02
C LEU A 196 12.66 43.26 -9.14
N PHE A 197 13.29 43.05 -7.97
CA PHE A 197 13.73 44.14 -7.11
C PHE A 197 14.88 44.93 -7.73
N GLY A 198 15.78 44.29 -8.49
CA GLY A 198 16.81 44.99 -9.26
C GLY A 198 16.20 45.97 -10.28
N VAL A 199 15.19 45.53 -11.03
CA VAL A 199 14.44 46.40 -11.95
C VAL A 199 13.74 47.55 -11.20
N ALA A 200 13.09 47.25 -10.07
CA ALA A 200 12.42 48.27 -9.27
C ALA A 200 13.41 49.30 -8.69
N ALA A 201 14.63 48.89 -8.35
CA ALA A 201 15.70 49.79 -7.92
C ALA A 201 16.16 50.72 -9.05
N VAL A 202 16.23 50.24 -10.29
CA VAL A 202 16.53 51.10 -11.46
C VAL A 202 15.41 52.12 -11.68
N ILE A 203 14.14 51.71 -11.56
CA ILE A 203 12.99 52.64 -11.64
C ILE A 203 13.07 53.69 -10.52
N MET A 204 13.45 53.27 -9.30
CA MET A 204 13.62 54.17 -8.16
C MET A 204 14.68 55.26 -8.39
N ALA A 205 15.75 54.95 -9.13
CA ALA A 205 16.77 55.92 -9.49
C ALA A 205 16.26 57.04 -10.41
N VAL A 206 15.18 56.79 -11.17
CA VAL A 206 14.53 57.79 -12.03
C VAL A 206 13.40 58.51 -11.28
N SER A 207 12.60 57.75 -10.53
CA SER A 207 11.49 58.28 -9.73
C SER A 207 11.36 57.49 -8.45
N SER A 208 11.63 58.15 -7.32
CA SER A 208 11.58 57.54 -5.99
C SER A 208 10.19 56.98 -5.67
N THR A 209 9.13 57.74 -5.95
CA THR A 209 7.74 57.31 -5.75
C THR A 209 7.38 56.10 -6.61
N ALA A 210 7.71 56.13 -7.91
CA ALA A 210 7.39 55.01 -8.80
C ALA A 210 8.13 53.73 -8.41
N GLY A 211 9.42 53.85 -8.09
CA GLY A 211 10.22 52.72 -7.62
C GLY A 211 9.71 52.11 -6.33
N LEU A 212 9.30 52.94 -5.35
CA LEU A 212 8.76 52.47 -4.09
C LEU A 212 7.44 51.71 -4.28
N LEU A 213 6.54 52.22 -5.13
CA LEU A 213 5.29 51.54 -5.47
C LEU A 213 5.55 50.19 -6.17
N CYS A 214 6.47 50.16 -7.14
CA CYS A 214 6.86 48.92 -7.80
C CYS A 214 7.42 47.89 -6.80
N MET A 215 8.32 48.31 -5.90
CA MET A 215 8.86 47.42 -4.87
C MET A 215 7.78 46.88 -3.92
N GLY A 216 6.83 47.73 -3.50
CA GLY A 216 5.72 47.31 -2.66
C GLY A 216 4.85 46.24 -3.33
N LEU A 217 4.47 46.47 -4.60
CA LEU A 217 3.65 45.52 -5.36
C LEU A 217 4.36 44.20 -5.61
N ILE A 218 5.64 44.24 -6.01
CA ILE A 218 6.47 43.05 -6.18
C ILE A 218 6.58 42.31 -4.85
N GLY A 219 6.84 43.02 -3.76
CA GLY A 219 6.94 42.44 -2.41
C GLY A 219 5.67 41.70 -1.99
N ILE A 220 4.49 42.29 -2.20
CA ILE A 220 3.21 41.65 -1.90
C ILE A 220 3.01 40.38 -2.75
N GLY A 221 3.27 40.46 -4.06
CA GLY A 221 3.15 39.30 -4.95
C GLY A 221 4.07 38.15 -4.53
N MET A 222 5.33 38.45 -4.23
CA MET A 222 6.32 37.46 -3.79
C MET A 222 5.98 36.88 -2.40
N LEU A 223 5.45 37.71 -1.49
CA LEU A 223 4.97 37.27 -0.19
C LEU A 223 3.82 36.26 -0.33
N VAL A 224 2.85 36.54 -1.20
CA VAL A 224 1.71 35.65 -1.44
C VAL A 224 2.18 34.28 -1.94
N VAL A 225 3.07 34.25 -2.94
CA VAL A 225 3.60 32.97 -3.46
C VAL A 225 4.42 32.24 -2.40
N SER A 226 5.26 32.94 -1.63
CA SER A 226 6.05 32.35 -0.54
C SER A 226 5.15 31.71 0.53
N VAL A 227 4.07 32.39 0.92
CA VAL A 227 3.08 31.88 1.88
C VAL A 227 2.36 30.65 1.32
N GLN A 228 1.94 30.65 0.06
CA GLN A 228 1.28 29.49 -0.57
C GLN A 228 2.17 28.24 -0.52
N ILE A 229 3.44 28.39 -0.92
CA ILE A 229 4.43 27.30 -0.88
C ILE A 229 4.68 26.85 0.57
N GLY A 230 4.79 27.79 1.50
CA GLY A 230 4.94 27.50 2.92
C GLY A 230 3.77 26.69 3.50
N ILE A 231 2.53 27.06 3.17
CA ILE A 231 1.32 26.34 3.58
C ILE A 231 1.33 24.90 3.04
N GLN A 232 1.61 24.72 1.75
CA GLN A 232 1.69 23.37 1.15
C GLN A 232 2.81 22.51 1.79
N ARG A 233 3.88 23.15 2.28
CA ARG A 233 4.94 22.45 3.00
C ARG A 233 4.50 22.04 4.40
N LEU A 234 3.76 22.89 5.10
CA LEU A 234 3.14 22.55 6.41
C LEU A 234 2.17 21.38 6.28
N HIS A 235 1.40 21.35 5.20
CA HIS A 235 0.50 20.25 4.87
C HIS A 235 1.22 18.92 4.61
N ASP A 236 2.50 18.95 4.19
CA ASP A 236 3.27 17.74 3.88
C ASP A 236 3.53 16.85 5.10
N PHE A 237 3.72 17.45 6.28
CA PHE A 237 3.82 16.73 7.56
C PHE A 237 2.53 16.81 8.39
N GLY A 238 1.42 17.24 7.76
CA GLY A 238 0.09 17.19 8.35
C GLY A 238 -0.23 18.33 9.33
N TRP A 239 0.52 19.43 9.34
CA TRP A 239 0.27 20.59 10.20
C TRP A 239 -0.65 21.62 9.54
N SER A 240 -1.21 22.54 10.33
CA SER A 240 -2.08 23.60 9.81
C SER A 240 -1.27 24.68 9.09
N GLY A 241 -1.81 25.19 7.97
CA GLY A 241 -1.20 26.30 7.21
C GLY A 241 -1.05 27.59 8.03
N TRP A 242 -1.87 27.78 9.06
CA TRP A 242 -1.81 28.94 9.97
C TRP A 242 -0.46 29.10 10.68
N LEU A 243 0.29 28.00 10.86
CA LEU A 243 1.63 28.08 11.45
C LEU A 243 2.61 28.88 10.59
N ILE A 244 2.29 29.18 9.32
CA ILE A 244 3.10 30.07 8.49
C ILE A 244 3.23 31.47 9.09
N LEU A 245 2.25 31.92 9.88
CA LEU A 245 2.28 33.21 10.57
C LEU A 245 3.40 33.29 11.62
N LEU A 246 3.97 32.16 12.06
CA LEU A 246 5.15 32.16 12.93
C LEU A 246 6.37 32.85 12.28
N ASN A 247 6.40 32.96 10.95
CA ASN A 247 7.42 33.73 10.24
C ASN A 247 7.36 35.24 10.54
N LEU A 248 6.22 35.75 11.01
CA LEU A 248 6.05 37.16 11.38
C LEU A 248 6.55 37.46 12.80
N VAL A 249 6.75 36.43 13.63
CA VAL A 249 7.23 36.60 15.00
C VAL A 249 8.76 36.68 14.99
N PRO A 250 9.39 37.74 15.55
CA PRO A 250 10.85 37.81 15.65
C PRO A 250 11.46 36.60 16.34
N PHE A 251 12.68 36.23 15.96
CA PHE A 251 13.42 35.02 16.41
C PHE A 251 12.78 33.69 15.97
N LEU A 252 11.50 33.47 16.25
CA LEU A 252 10.77 32.28 15.80
C LEU A 252 10.71 32.23 14.27
N GLY A 253 10.45 33.35 13.62
CA GLY A 253 10.41 33.42 12.16
C GLY A 253 11.77 33.22 11.50
N SER A 254 12.87 33.47 12.23
CA SER A 254 14.21 33.12 11.76
C SER A 254 14.48 31.63 11.88
N LEU A 255 13.96 30.96 12.92
CA LEU A 255 14.20 29.53 13.17
C LEU A 255 13.22 28.62 12.41
N PHE A 256 11.98 29.04 12.22
CA PHE A 256 10.89 28.22 11.70
C PHE A 256 11.12 27.70 10.27
N PRO A 257 11.67 28.46 9.31
CA PRO A 257 12.04 27.93 8.00
C PRO A 257 13.02 26.76 8.07
N PHE A 258 13.93 26.74 9.06
CA PHE A 258 14.85 25.62 9.27
C PHE A 258 14.12 24.38 9.77
N VAL A 259 13.12 24.54 10.64
CA VAL A 259 12.24 23.43 11.06
C VAL A 259 11.51 22.86 9.85
N MET A 260 10.92 23.73 9.02
CA MET A 260 10.24 23.32 7.77
C MET A 260 11.19 22.62 6.78
N LEU A 261 12.48 22.96 6.81
CA LEU A 261 13.49 22.33 5.97
C LEU A 261 13.89 20.93 6.47
N LEU A 262 14.16 20.81 7.78
CA LEU A 262 14.73 19.61 8.39
C LEU A 262 13.69 18.52 8.65
N MET A 263 12.44 18.90 8.96
CA MET A 263 11.40 17.94 9.34
C MET A 263 11.00 17.04 8.14
N PRO A 264 10.97 15.70 8.27
CA PRO A 264 10.50 14.84 7.19
C PRO A 264 8.99 14.97 6.97
N GLY A 265 8.54 14.86 5.71
CA GLY A 265 7.11 14.81 5.35
C GLY A 265 6.49 13.44 5.62
N SER A 266 5.15 13.37 5.67
CA SER A 266 4.42 12.11 5.87
C SER A 266 4.39 11.29 4.58
N ARG A 267 4.81 10.02 4.67
CA ARG A 267 4.83 9.08 3.52
C ARG A 267 3.44 8.53 3.19
N GLU A 268 2.57 8.50 4.20
CA GLU A 268 1.19 8.06 4.06
C GLU A 268 0.27 9.19 3.58
N VAL A 269 -0.95 8.80 3.23
CA VAL A 269 -2.02 9.76 2.97
C VAL A 269 -2.35 10.48 4.27
N ASN A 270 -2.45 11.82 4.20
CA ASN A 270 -2.82 12.65 5.33
C ASN A 270 -4.08 13.46 4.99
N ARG A 271 -4.59 14.26 5.94
CA ARG A 271 -5.79 15.10 5.75
C ARG A 271 -5.74 16.08 4.57
N TYR A 272 -4.56 16.35 4.03
CA TYR A 272 -4.32 17.28 2.92
C TYR A 272 -4.10 16.57 1.57
N GLY A 273 -4.29 15.25 1.50
CA GLY A 273 -4.30 14.46 0.27
C GLY A 273 -3.18 13.42 0.19
N SER A 274 -2.93 12.88 -1.00
CA SER A 274 -1.91 11.86 -1.30
C SER A 274 -0.48 12.42 -1.34
N PRO A 275 0.56 11.58 -1.15
CA PRO A 275 1.94 12.06 -1.01
C PRO A 275 2.44 12.69 -2.30
N PRO A 276 3.38 13.64 -2.23
CA PRO A 276 3.89 14.30 -3.43
C PRO A 276 4.61 13.28 -4.34
N PRO A 277 4.52 13.43 -5.67
CA PRO A 277 5.14 12.53 -6.63
C PRO A 277 6.67 12.60 -6.54
N PRO A 278 7.39 11.57 -7.02
CA PRO A 278 8.85 11.54 -6.98
C PRO A 278 9.48 12.79 -7.63
N ASN A 279 10.63 13.20 -7.09
CA ASN A 279 11.31 14.42 -7.52
C ASN A 279 12.13 14.19 -8.80
N SER A 280 12.00 15.10 -9.77
CA SER A 280 12.80 15.10 -10.99
C SER A 280 14.28 15.46 -10.71
N ARG A 281 15.17 15.19 -11.67
CA ARG A 281 16.61 15.54 -11.55
C ARG A 281 16.81 17.05 -11.37
N SER A 282 16.08 17.87 -12.11
CA SER A 282 16.17 19.35 -12.03
C SER A 282 15.84 19.87 -10.63
N VAL A 283 14.80 19.33 -9.98
CA VAL A 283 14.44 19.69 -8.60
C VAL A 283 15.57 19.36 -7.63
N LYS A 284 16.24 18.22 -7.80
CA LYS A 284 17.38 17.85 -6.94
C LYS A 284 18.57 18.80 -7.13
N VAL A 285 18.88 19.17 -8.37
CA VAL A 285 19.97 20.11 -8.68
C VAL A 285 19.68 21.49 -8.09
N LEU A 286 18.47 22.02 -8.30
CA LEU A 286 18.05 23.31 -7.73
C LEU A 286 18.10 23.30 -6.20
N ALA A 287 17.59 22.23 -5.57
CA ALA A 287 17.64 22.09 -4.12
C ALA A 287 19.08 22.03 -3.57
N ALA A 288 19.97 21.33 -4.27
CA ALA A 288 21.39 21.25 -3.90
C ALA A 288 22.08 22.62 -4.04
N LEU A 289 21.84 23.33 -5.15
CA LEU A 289 22.37 24.68 -5.36
C LEU A 289 21.91 25.62 -4.25
N TRP A 290 20.63 25.55 -3.88
CA TRP A 290 20.08 26.38 -2.81
C TRP A 290 20.72 26.09 -1.45
N LEU A 291 20.94 24.81 -1.12
CA LEU A 291 21.64 24.42 0.10
C LEU A 291 23.09 24.92 0.12
N VAL A 292 23.81 24.80 -1.00
CA VAL A 292 25.17 25.34 -1.13
C VAL A 292 25.17 26.85 -0.90
N LEU A 293 24.22 27.57 -1.48
CA LEU A 293 24.08 29.02 -1.28
C LEU A 293 23.84 29.37 0.19
N ILE A 294 22.88 28.70 0.85
CA ILE A 294 22.60 28.91 2.29
C ILE A 294 23.85 28.65 3.14
N VAL A 295 24.54 27.53 2.91
CA VAL A 295 25.76 27.18 3.66
C VAL A 295 26.86 28.21 3.40
N SER A 296 27.07 28.59 2.15
CA SER A 296 28.09 29.60 1.80
C SER A 296 27.80 30.96 2.44
N GLY A 297 26.53 31.39 2.48
CA GLY A 297 26.09 32.60 3.16
C GLY A 297 26.31 32.54 4.68
N LEU A 298 26.02 31.40 5.32
CA LEU A 298 26.28 31.23 6.76
C LEU A 298 27.78 31.28 7.09
N VAL A 299 28.62 30.63 6.27
CA VAL A 299 30.08 30.68 6.44
C VAL A 299 30.60 32.11 6.23
N ALA A 300 30.11 32.82 5.20
CA ALA A 300 30.48 34.21 4.97
C ALA A 300 30.07 35.11 6.16
N ALA A 301 28.87 34.94 6.70
CA ALA A 301 28.40 35.72 7.86
C ALA A 301 29.27 35.53 9.11
N LEU A 302 29.85 34.34 9.32
CA LEU A 302 30.75 34.05 10.44
C LEU A 302 32.19 34.53 10.20
N THR A 303 32.67 34.46 8.97
CA THR A 303 34.09 34.71 8.64
C THR A 303 34.38 36.16 8.27
N VAL A 304 33.43 36.88 7.64
CA VAL A 304 33.62 38.26 7.18
C VAL A 304 33.89 39.24 8.34
N PRO A 305 33.15 39.23 9.48
CA PRO A 305 33.45 40.11 10.60
C PRO A 305 34.85 39.91 11.17
N ALA A 306 35.32 38.65 11.23
CA ALA A 306 36.68 38.33 11.68
C ALA A 306 37.74 38.85 10.70
N LEU A 307 37.50 38.71 9.38
CA LEU A 307 38.39 39.22 8.33
C LEU A 307 38.45 40.77 8.29
N VAL A 308 37.31 41.45 8.40
CA VAL A 308 37.25 42.92 8.44
C VAL A 308 37.90 43.46 9.72
N GLY A 309 37.74 42.76 10.85
CA GLY A 309 38.40 43.10 12.10
C GLY A 309 39.93 43.05 12.01
N LEU A 310 40.49 42.07 11.29
CA LEU A 310 41.94 41.99 11.03
C LEU A 310 42.44 43.10 10.08
N GLY A 311 41.62 43.52 9.10
CA GLY A 311 41.99 44.58 8.16
C GLY A 311 42.06 45.97 8.80
N ASN A 312 41.17 46.28 9.74
CA ASN A 312 41.15 47.58 10.44
C ASN A 312 42.15 47.67 11.61
N GLY A 313 42.72 46.54 12.05
CA GLY A 313 43.72 46.49 13.12
C GLY A 313 45.16 46.81 12.66
N ASN A 314 45.42 46.84 11.35
CA ASN A 314 46.74 47.11 10.76
C ASN A 314 46.97 48.59 10.37
N SER A 315 46.08 49.50 10.80
CA SER A 315 46.15 50.95 10.48
C SER A 315 46.45 51.84 11.70
N LEU A 316 47.19 51.34 12.69
CA LEU A 316 47.77 52.12 13.80
C LEU A 316 49.30 52.11 13.74
#